data_AF-A0A087QPI1-F1
#
_entry.id   AF-A0A087QPI1-F1
#
_cell.length_a   1.000
_cell.length_b   1.000
_cell.length_c   1.000
_cell.angle_alpha   90.00
_cell.angle_beta   90.00
_cell.angle_gamma   90.00
#
_symmetry.space_group_name_H-M   'P 1'
#
loop_
_entity.id
_entity.type
_entity.pdbx_description
1 polymer ?
#
loop_
_entity_poly.entity_id
_entity_poly.type
_entity_poly.pdbx_seq_one_letter_code
_entity_poly.pdbx_strand_id
1 'polypeptide(L)'
;EEQTECIVEALFSDLADPVQSAGEPPTRFDPVVVASRLRQMGDQCNMDFEKVSSEALAEVLKGKMEKFGAAVDSLSRSWSNQNPELVYERVFLSVSVKLLMHVAKKVPSMVQPSQLINVINGNSQVRSYIEACGGWVRM
;
A
#
# COMPACT_ATOMS: atom_id res chain seq x y z
N GLU A 1 2.89 14.12 7.09
CA GLU A 1 3.81 13.24 6.34
C GLU A 1 4.58 12.30 7.26
N GLU A 2 5.12 12.80 8.40
CA GLU A 2 5.84 11.99 9.41
C GLU A 2 5.13 10.69 9.85
N GLN A 3 3.80 10.71 10.04
CA GLN A 3 3.06 9.49 10.40
C GLN A 3 3.11 8.43 9.29
N THR A 4 2.93 8.83 8.03
CA THR A 4 3.00 7.92 6.88
C THR A 4 4.39 7.27 6.81
N GLU A 5 5.44 8.04 7.07
CA GLU A 5 6.82 7.54 7.10
C GLU A 5 6.99 6.45 8.16
N CYS A 6 6.64 6.71 9.42
CA CYS A 6 6.76 5.73 10.49
C CYS A 6 5.95 4.44 10.21
N ILE A 7 4.75 4.57 9.65
CA ILE A 7 3.91 3.42 9.29
C ILE A 7 4.58 2.59 8.19
N VAL A 8 5.09 3.23 7.14
CA VAL A 8 5.74 2.53 6.03
C VAL A 8 7.03 1.86 6.50
N GLU A 9 7.84 2.51 7.34
CA GLU A 9 9.03 1.89 7.93
C GLU A 9 8.69 0.65 8.76
N ALA A 10 7.63 0.72 9.58
CA ALA A 10 7.13 -0.42 10.33
C ALA A 10 6.65 -1.56 9.41
N LEU A 11 5.95 -1.23 8.32
CA LEU A 11 5.52 -2.21 7.31
C LEU A 11 6.71 -2.92 6.66
N PHE A 12 7.77 -2.17 6.31
CA PHE A 12 8.97 -2.75 5.72
C PHE A 12 9.74 -3.64 6.70
N SER A 13 9.83 -3.22 7.96
CA SER A 13 10.46 -4.01 9.02
C SER A 13 9.73 -5.34 9.23
N ASP A 14 8.40 -5.30 9.25
CA ASP A 14 7.54 -6.48 9.37
C ASP A 14 7.61 -7.38 8.11
N LEU A 15 7.87 -6.84 6.92
CA LEU A 15 8.15 -7.65 5.72
C LEU A 15 9.49 -8.37 5.77
N ALA A 16 10.47 -7.83 6.50
CA ALA A 16 11.77 -8.46 6.72
C ALA A 16 11.73 -9.50 7.85
N ASP A 17 10.98 -9.22 8.92
CA ASP A 17 10.79 -10.11 10.08
C ASP A 17 9.32 -10.04 10.54
N PRO A 18 8.46 -11.00 10.17
CA PRO A 18 7.03 -10.92 10.42
C PRO A 18 6.70 -11.10 11.90
N VAL A 19 6.43 -10.00 12.59
CA VAL A 19 5.94 -10.03 13.97
C VAL A 19 4.41 -10.09 13.94
N GLN A 20 3.84 -11.16 14.51
CA GLN A 20 2.38 -11.30 14.64
C GLN A 20 1.84 -10.31 15.67
N SER A 21 1.55 -9.07 15.26
CA SER A 21 0.82 -8.12 16.08
C SER A 21 -0.68 -8.28 15.82
N ALA A 22 -1.32 -9.14 16.62
CA ALA A 22 -2.78 -9.17 16.74
C ALA A 22 -3.17 -8.22 17.86
N GLY A 23 -3.63 -7.02 17.54
CA GLY A 23 -3.95 -6.01 18.55
C GLY A 23 -5.10 -5.10 18.15
N GLU A 24 -6.09 -5.02 19.04
CA GLU A 24 -7.20 -4.06 19.07
C GLU A 24 -6.79 -2.63 18.67
N PRO A 25 -7.74 -1.79 18.22
CA PRO A 25 -7.43 -0.42 17.88
C PRO A 25 -6.78 0.32 19.04
N PRO A 26 -5.51 0.72 18.92
CA PRO A 26 -4.83 1.40 19.99
C PRO A 26 -5.51 2.76 20.16
N THR A 27 -5.74 3.15 21.40
CA THR A 27 -6.29 4.48 21.75
C THR A 27 -5.29 5.60 21.44
N ARG A 28 -4.05 5.24 21.08
CA ARG A 28 -2.93 6.12 20.71
C ARG A 28 -2.32 5.66 19.38
N PHE A 29 -1.70 6.56 18.64
CA PHE A 29 -0.99 6.22 17.41
C PHE A 29 0.14 5.21 17.68
N ASP A 30 0.04 4.04 17.03
CA ASP A 30 1.07 3.01 16.99
C ASP A 30 1.34 2.64 15.52
N PRO A 31 2.53 2.93 14.98
CA PRO A 31 2.84 2.69 13.58
C PRO A 31 2.83 1.19 13.22
N VAL A 32 3.14 0.30 14.16
CA VAL A 32 3.16 -1.15 13.92
C VAL A 32 1.73 -1.66 13.71
N VAL A 33 0.78 -1.23 14.55
CA VAL A 33 -0.61 -1.65 14.41
C VAL A 33 -1.22 -1.14 13.11
N VAL A 34 -0.96 0.12 12.74
CA VAL A 34 -1.44 0.68 11.48
C VAL A 34 -0.78 -0.01 10.28
N ALA A 35 0.52 -0.32 10.36
CA ALA A 35 1.21 -1.08 9.32
C ALA A 35 0.61 -2.48 9.15
N SER A 36 0.29 -3.18 10.24
CA SER A 36 -0.38 -4.49 10.18
C SER A 36 -1.75 -4.42 9.50
N ARG A 37 -2.54 -3.35 9.74
CA ARG A 37 -3.80 -3.13 9.02
C ARG A 37 -3.59 -2.88 7.53
N LEU A 38 -2.62 -2.04 7.17
CA LEU A 38 -2.25 -1.80 5.78
C LEU A 38 -1.81 -3.10 5.08
N ARG A 39 -1.00 -3.91 5.75
CA ARG A 39 -0.64 -5.26 5.29
C ARG A 39 -1.89 -6.09 5.04
N GLN A 40 -2.81 -6.14 6.00
CA GLN A 40 -4.07 -6.88 5.86
C GLN A 40 -4.92 -6.39 4.67
N MET A 41 -5.00 -5.07 4.45
CA MET A 41 -5.65 -4.49 3.28
C MET A 41 -4.99 -4.93 1.97
N GLY A 42 -3.66 -5.00 1.95
CA GLY A 42 -2.88 -5.55 0.84
C GLY A 42 -3.17 -7.04 0.63
N ASP A 43 -3.14 -7.85 1.68
CA ASP A 43 -3.39 -9.29 1.60
C ASP A 43 -4.81 -9.62 1.12
N GLN A 44 -5.80 -8.83 1.51
CA GLN A 44 -7.19 -8.92 1.03
C GLN A 44 -7.34 -8.53 -0.45
N CYS A 45 -6.38 -7.80 -1.03
CA CYS A 45 -6.36 -7.52 -2.45
C CYS A 45 -6.09 -8.84 -3.22
N ASN A 46 -7.13 -9.35 -3.87
CA ASN A 46 -7.10 -10.59 -4.65
C ASN A 46 -6.56 -10.41 -6.07
N MET A 47 -5.97 -9.25 -6.38
CA MET A 47 -5.43 -8.96 -7.69
C MET A 47 -4.29 -9.90 -8.04
N ASP A 48 -4.39 -10.51 -9.22
CA ASP A 48 -3.38 -11.38 -9.78
C ASP A 48 -2.54 -10.62 -10.81
N PHE A 49 -1.36 -10.17 -10.39
CA PHE A 49 -0.48 -9.36 -11.23
C PHE A 49 0.04 -10.10 -12.47
N GLU A 50 -0.05 -11.42 -12.53
CA GLU A 50 0.33 -12.19 -13.71
C GLU A 50 -0.75 -12.16 -14.80
N LYS A 51 -2.02 -11.97 -14.40
CA LYS A 51 -3.16 -11.81 -15.32
C LYS A 51 -3.42 -10.36 -15.71
N VAL A 52 -2.99 -9.39 -14.92
CA VAL A 52 -3.20 -7.97 -15.22
C VAL A 52 -2.16 -7.48 -16.23
N SER A 53 -2.62 -7.09 -17.42
CA SER A 53 -1.78 -6.48 -18.44
C SER A 53 -1.67 -4.97 -18.18
N SER A 54 -0.51 -4.53 -17.70
CA SER A 54 -0.17 -3.11 -17.54
C SER A 54 1.31 -2.89 -17.86
N GLU A 55 1.60 -1.94 -18.75
CA GLU A 55 2.98 -1.59 -19.12
C GLU A 55 3.76 -1.09 -17.90
N ALA A 56 3.16 -0.22 -17.09
CA ALA A 56 3.78 0.30 -15.88
C ALA A 56 4.08 -0.82 -14.87
N LEU A 57 3.18 -1.80 -14.73
CA LEU A 57 3.42 -2.98 -13.88
C LEU A 57 4.62 -3.79 -14.39
N ALA A 58 4.68 -4.05 -15.71
CA ALA A 58 5.81 -4.78 -16.29
C ALA A 58 7.14 -4.05 -16.10
N GLU A 59 7.15 -2.72 -16.19
CA GLU A 59 8.33 -1.89 -15.91
C GLU A 59 8.75 -1.96 -14.44
N VAL A 60 7.80 -1.88 -13.50
CA VAL A 60 8.06 -2.03 -12.06
C VAL A 60 8.66 -3.40 -11.75
N LEU A 61 8.13 -4.48 -12.34
CA LEU A 61 8.66 -5.83 -12.15
C LEU A 61 10.05 -6.03 -12.77
N LYS A 62 10.46 -5.16 -13.69
CA LYS A 62 11.84 -5.08 -14.21
C LYS A 62 12.76 -4.20 -13.34
N GLY A 63 12.27 -3.67 -12.23
CA GLY A 63 13.02 -2.84 -11.29
C GLY A 63 12.88 -1.33 -11.51
N LYS A 64 12.04 -0.86 -12.44
CA LYS A 64 11.81 0.58 -12.66
C LYS A 64 10.82 1.15 -11.64
N MET A 65 11.29 1.37 -10.41
CA MET A 65 10.44 1.83 -9.31
C MET A 65 9.84 3.23 -9.53
N GLU A 66 10.41 4.05 -10.41
CA GLU A 66 9.80 5.31 -10.85
C GLU A 66 8.41 5.14 -11.49
N LYS A 67 8.10 3.94 -12.00
CA LYS A 67 6.78 3.60 -12.56
C LYS A 67 5.79 3.09 -11.51
N PHE A 68 6.21 2.95 -10.26
CA PHE A 68 5.39 2.38 -9.18
C PHE A 68 4.07 3.14 -8.99
N GLY A 69 4.11 4.47 -8.89
CA GLY A 69 2.88 5.27 -8.76
C GLY A 69 1.93 5.15 -9.94
N ALA A 70 2.46 5.11 -11.17
CA ALA A 70 1.65 4.93 -12.38
C ALA A 70 1.02 3.52 -12.44
N ALA A 71 1.76 2.49 -12.02
CA ALA A 71 1.24 1.14 -11.90
C ALA A 71 0.11 1.09 -10.87
N VAL A 72 0.32 1.66 -9.67
CA VAL A 72 -0.72 1.71 -8.63
C VAL A 72 -1.99 2.40 -9.13
N ASP A 73 -1.90 3.57 -9.76
CA ASP A 73 -3.10 4.27 -10.25
C ASP A 73 -3.85 3.45 -11.31
N SER A 74 -3.13 2.90 -12.29
CA SER A 74 -3.70 2.05 -13.34
C SER A 74 -4.42 0.82 -12.76
N LEU A 75 -3.76 0.13 -11.83
CA LEU A 75 -4.29 -1.06 -11.17
C LEU A 75 -5.48 -0.72 -10.26
N SER A 76 -5.41 0.41 -9.54
CA SER A 76 -6.49 0.86 -8.66
C SER A 76 -7.76 1.16 -9.45
N ARG A 77 -7.65 1.86 -10.60
CA ARG A 77 -8.80 2.10 -11.48
C ARG A 77 -9.38 0.80 -12.02
N SER A 78 -8.52 -0.13 -12.45
CA SER A 78 -8.95 -1.42 -12.96
C SER A 78 -9.69 -2.26 -11.91
N TRP A 79 -9.18 -2.28 -10.67
CA TRP A 79 -9.77 -3.05 -9.58
C TRP A 79 -11.04 -2.41 -9.01
N SER A 80 -11.08 -1.08 -8.91
CA SER A 80 -12.27 -0.35 -8.48
C SER A 80 -13.45 -0.59 -9.42
N ASN A 81 -13.21 -0.73 -10.74
CA ASN A 81 -14.27 -1.11 -11.69
C ASN A 81 -14.83 -2.53 -11.44
N GLN A 82 -14.03 -3.43 -10.86
CA GLN A 82 -14.45 -4.80 -10.53
C GLN A 82 -15.06 -4.92 -9.13
N ASN A 83 -14.80 -3.95 -8.25
CA ASN A 83 -15.23 -3.93 -6.84
C ASN A 83 -15.88 -2.57 -6.54
N PRO A 84 -17.05 -2.27 -7.12
CA PRO A 84 -17.71 -0.96 -6.99
C PRO A 84 -18.13 -0.63 -5.55
N GLU A 85 -18.19 -1.62 -4.66
CA GLU A 85 -18.45 -1.44 -3.23
C GLU A 85 -17.28 -0.80 -2.46
N LEU A 86 -16.06 -0.83 -3.01
CA LEU A 86 -14.88 -0.24 -2.39
C LEU A 86 -14.64 1.16 -2.94
N VAL A 87 -14.48 2.13 -2.04
CA VAL A 87 -14.04 3.48 -2.42
C VAL A 87 -12.62 3.44 -2.98
N TYR A 88 -12.35 4.32 -3.95
CA TYR A 88 -11.08 4.37 -4.68
C TYR A 88 -9.87 4.47 -3.74
N GLU A 89 -9.97 5.20 -2.63
CA GLU A 89 -8.87 5.42 -1.70
C GLU A 89 -8.46 4.15 -0.95
N ARG A 90 -9.44 3.32 -0.55
CA ARG A 90 -9.14 1.99 0.04
C ARG A 90 -8.54 1.06 -1.00
N VAL A 91 -9.10 1.06 -2.22
CA VAL A 91 -8.55 0.31 -3.36
C VAL A 91 -7.11 0.70 -3.61
N PHE A 92 -6.82 2.00 -3.63
CA PHE A 92 -5.48 2.53 -3.86
C PHE A 92 -4.48 2.09 -2.79
N LEU A 93 -4.85 2.19 -1.51
CA LEU A 93 -4.00 1.73 -0.41
C LEU A 93 -3.76 0.21 -0.47
N SER A 94 -4.81 -0.59 -0.69
CA SER A 94 -4.72 -2.04 -0.87
C SER A 94 -3.78 -2.42 -2.02
N VAL A 95 -3.98 -1.82 -3.21
CA VAL A 95 -3.17 -2.09 -4.41
C VAL A 95 -1.73 -1.67 -4.20
N SER A 96 -1.49 -0.51 -3.57
CA SER A 96 -0.14 -0.02 -3.26
C SER A 96 0.64 -1.02 -2.41
N VAL A 97 0.04 -1.49 -1.31
CA VAL A 97 0.68 -2.45 -0.40
C VAL A 97 0.85 -3.81 -1.08
N LYS A 98 -0.18 -4.31 -1.78
CA LYS A 98 -0.11 -5.59 -2.50
C LYS A 98 0.99 -5.60 -3.55
N LEU A 99 1.09 -4.53 -4.35
CA LEU A 99 2.11 -4.40 -5.40
C LEU A 99 3.49 -4.34 -4.76
N LEU A 100 3.67 -3.53 -3.72
CA LEU A 100 4.93 -3.43 -2.99
C LEU A 100 5.40 -4.79 -2.47
N MET A 101 4.50 -5.54 -1.80
CA MET A 101 4.80 -6.88 -1.28
C MET A 101 5.18 -7.86 -2.39
N HIS A 102 4.54 -7.76 -3.56
CA HIS A 102 4.87 -8.61 -4.70
C HIS A 102 6.25 -8.26 -5.29
N VAL A 103 6.56 -6.98 -5.42
CA VAL A 103 7.89 -6.53 -5.88
C VAL A 103 8.96 -6.92 -4.86
N ALA A 104 8.70 -6.78 -3.56
CA ALA A 104 9.66 -7.17 -2.51
C ALA A 104 9.98 -8.68 -2.57
N LYS A 105 9.01 -9.52 -2.97
CA LYS A 105 9.23 -10.95 -3.18
C LYS A 105 10.01 -11.27 -4.45
N LYS A 106 9.79 -10.55 -5.56
CA LYS A 106 10.44 -10.83 -6.86
C LYS A 106 11.79 -10.14 -7.01
N VAL A 107 11.93 -8.91 -6.51
CA VAL A 107 13.10 -8.03 -6.66
C VAL A 107 13.38 -7.24 -5.36
N PRO A 108 13.73 -7.93 -4.25
CA PRO A 108 13.86 -7.32 -2.92
C PRO A 108 14.83 -6.14 -2.86
N SER A 109 15.92 -6.18 -3.63
CA SER A 109 16.96 -5.14 -3.62
C SER A 109 16.52 -3.77 -4.16
N MET A 110 15.38 -3.71 -4.86
CA MET A 110 14.89 -2.49 -5.49
C MET A 110 13.81 -1.77 -4.66
N VAL A 111 13.28 -2.42 -3.62
CA VAL A 111 12.15 -1.87 -2.88
C VAL A 111 12.64 -0.95 -1.77
N GLN A 112 12.16 0.29 -1.78
CA GLN A 112 12.47 1.29 -0.76
C GLN A 112 11.19 1.86 -0.14
N PRO A 113 11.18 2.16 1.18
CA PRO A 113 10.07 2.82 1.87
C PRO A 113 9.57 4.08 1.17
N SER A 114 10.51 4.87 0.63
CA SER A 114 10.24 6.12 -0.08
C SER A 114 9.23 5.97 -1.21
N GLN A 115 9.18 4.82 -1.89
CA GLN A 115 8.25 4.58 -2.99
C GLN A 115 6.79 4.58 -2.53
N LEU A 116 6.51 3.89 -1.42
CA LEU A 116 5.15 3.85 -0.86
C LEU A 116 4.79 5.17 -0.19
N ILE A 117 5.73 5.81 0.52
CA ILE A 117 5.54 7.13 1.14
C ILE A 117 5.15 8.16 0.07
N ASN A 118 5.91 8.24 -1.02
CA ASN A 118 5.68 9.20 -2.09
C ASN A 118 4.33 8.98 -2.79
N VAL A 119 3.95 7.72 -3.02
CA VAL A 119 2.66 7.39 -3.66
C VAL A 119 1.47 7.75 -2.77
N ILE A 120 1.55 7.47 -1.47
CA ILE A 120 0.47 7.81 -0.53
C ILE A 120 0.39 9.33 -0.31
N ASN A 121 1.51 9.98 0.01
CA ASN A 121 1.53 11.42 0.28
C ASN A 121 1.28 12.25 -0.99
N GLY A 122 1.66 11.74 -2.15
CA GLY A 122 1.42 12.38 -3.45
C GLY A 122 -0.05 12.34 -3.90
N ASN A 123 -0.88 11.47 -3.33
CA ASN A 123 -2.29 11.36 -3.68
C ASN A 123 -3.16 12.19 -2.71
N SER A 124 -3.63 13.36 -3.15
CA SER A 124 -4.47 14.25 -2.34
C SER A 124 -5.80 13.61 -1.91
N GLN A 125 -6.40 12.78 -2.77
CA GLN A 125 -7.67 12.12 -2.46
C GLN A 125 -7.52 11.14 -1.30
N VAL A 126 -6.45 10.33 -1.34
CA VAL A 126 -6.11 9.38 -0.27
C VAL A 126 -5.81 10.10 1.04
N ARG A 127 -5.06 11.21 0.99
CA ARG A 127 -4.79 12.02 2.19
C ARG A 127 -6.08 12.58 2.81
N SER A 128 -6.94 13.19 1.99
CA SER A 128 -8.23 13.71 2.46
C SER A 128 -9.14 12.60 3.01
N TYR A 129 -9.11 11.40 2.42
CA TYR A 129 -9.84 10.25 2.92
C TYR A 129 -9.33 9.81 4.30
N ILE A 130 -8.01 9.68 4.48
CA ILE A 130 -7.41 9.33 5.78
C ILE A 130 -7.79 10.37 6.84
N GLU A 131 -7.73 11.66 6.52
CA GLU A 131 -8.14 12.73 7.42
C GLU A 131 -9.64 12.62 7.77
N ALA A 132 -10.50 12.37 6.78
CA ALA A 132 -11.94 12.19 7.00
C ALA A 132 -12.28 10.96 7.87
N CYS A 133 -11.46 9.90 7.80
CA CYS A 133 -11.57 8.75 8.71
C CYS A 133 -11.11 9.07 10.15
N GLY A 134 -10.53 10.24 10.41
CA GLY A 134 -9.95 10.62 11.71
C GLY A 134 -8.47 10.26 11.84
N GLY A 135 -7.76 10.21 10.71
CA GLY A 135 -6.34 9.91 10.61
C GLY A 135 -6.03 8.42 10.52
N TRP A 136 -4.74 8.11 10.43
CA TRP A 136 -4.22 6.73 10.31
C TRP A 136 -4.67 5.78 11.42
N VAL A 137 -4.94 6.27 12.63
CA VAL A 137 -5.34 5.45 13.78
C VAL A 137 -6.74 4.85 13.60
N ARG A 138 -7.63 5.59 12.92
CA ARG A 138 -9.04 5.23 12.75
C ARG A 138 -9.39 4.66 11.37
N MET A 139 -8.40 4.62 10.46
CA MET A 139 -8.48 3.92 9.19
C MET A 139 -8.32 2.40 9.39
#